data_AF-A0A3P5XDC4-F1
#
_entry.id   AF-A0A3P5XDC4-F1
#
_cell.length_a   1.000
_cell.length_b   1.000
_cell.length_c   1.000
_cell.angle_alpha   90.00
_cell.angle_beta   90.00
_cell.angle_gamma   90.00
#
_symmetry.space_group_name_H-M   'P 1'
#
loop_
_entity.id
_entity.type
_entity.pdbx_description
1 polymer ?
#
loop_
_entity_poly.entity_id
_entity_poly.type
_entity_poly.pdbx_seq_one_letter_code
_entity_poly.pdbx_strand_id
1 'polypeptide(L)'
;MLKHRGFPGRLPGTDFQFTIRRANLKEGATKIIRRERFRDRKAPDRRADEAFMAALWRQFGEEPFERGNLDAGRLSWLFGREVVPAEDPFDPCSYDALLRIDLKRAEAAFPSVFAPDAEEFFFDEDGEEDEA
;
A
#
# COMPACT_ATOMS: atom_id res chain seq x y z
N MET A 1 15.57 -2.66 3.05
CA MET A 1 14.12 -2.41 3.27
C MET A 1 13.93 -1.08 3.97
N LEU A 2 13.59 -0.05 3.20
CA LEU A 2 13.17 1.26 3.69
C LEU A 2 11.96 1.16 4.63
N LYS A 3 11.91 2.02 5.66
CA LYS A 3 10.77 2.19 6.55
C LYS A 3 10.07 3.52 6.23
N HIS A 4 8.87 3.44 5.67
CA HIS A 4 8.07 4.62 5.36
C HIS A 4 7.54 5.24 6.65
N ARG A 5 8.22 6.29 7.15
CA ARG A 5 7.77 7.07 8.31
C ARG A 5 6.49 7.82 7.97
N GLY A 6 5.55 7.86 8.91
CA GLY A 6 4.21 8.44 8.69
C GLY A 6 3.24 7.54 7.94
N PHE A 7 3.69 6.40 7.39
CA PHE A 7 2.79 5.46 6.74
C PHE A 7 2.10 4.55 7.78
N PRO A 8 0.76 4.40 7.72
CA PRO A 8 0.03 3.61 8.70
C PRO A 8 0.48 2.15 8.74
N GLY A 9 0.59 1.59 9.94
CA GLY A 9 0.94 0.18 10.14
C GLY A 9 -0.17 -0.79 9.70
N ARG A 10 -1.44 -0.40 9.87
CA ARG A 10 -2.63 -1.22 9.64
C ARG A 10 -3.88 -0.36 9.48
N LEU A 11 -4.98 -0.97 9.03
CA LEU A 11 -6.31 -0.37 9.12
C LEU A 11 -6.81 -0.40 10.59
N PRO A 12 -7.15 0.76 11.21
CA PRO A 12 -7.64 0.83 12.59
C PRO A 12 -8.83 -0.09 12.86
N GLY A 13 -8.87 -0.66 14.07
CA GLY A 13 -9.93 -1.60 14.48
C GLY A 13 -9.91 -2.95 13.77
N THR A 14 -8.87 -3.26 12.98
CA THR A 14 -8.76 -4.54 12.26
C THR A 14 -7.35 -5.13 12.32
N ASP A 15 -7.22 -6.37 11.82
CA ASP A 15 -5.93 -7.06 11.66
C ASP A 15 -5.28 -6.82 10.29
N PHE A 16 -5.89 -6.01 9.42
CA PHE A 16 -5.35 -5.75 8.08
C PHE A 16 -4.07 -4.90 8.17
N GLN A 17 -2.92 -5.56 8.09
CA GLN A 17 -1.61 -4.92 8.09
C GLN A 17 -1.33 -4.25 6.74
N PHE A 18 -0.73 -3.07 6.79
CA PHE A 18 -0.31 -2.28 5.63
C PHE A 18 1.21 -2.24 5.48
N THR A 19 1.95 -2.45 6.56
CA THR A 19 3.41 -2.56 6.54
C THR A 19 3.91 -3.80 7.28
N ILE A 20 5.14 -4.22 6.97
CA ILE A 20 5.84 -5.29 7.66
C ILE A 20 6.86 -4.73 8.66
N ARG A 21 6.92 -5.35 9.84
CA ARG A 21 7.82 -4.91 10.93
C ARG A 21 9.28 -5.31 10.70
N ARG A 22 9.54 -6.41 9.99
CA ARG A 22 10.90 -6.91 9.73
C ARG A 22 11.05 -7.38 8.29
N ALA A 23 12.24 -7.19 7.73
CA ALA A 23 12.59 -7.80 6.45
C ALA A 23 12.83 -9.31 6.62
N ASN A 24 12.37 -10.11 5.66
CA ASN A 24 12.77 -11.50 5.54
C ASN A 24 14.14 -11.57 4.85
N LEU A 25 15.17 -11.91 5.64
CA LEU A 25 16.57 -11.98 5.19
C LEU A 25 16.89 -13.28 4.44
N LYS A 26 16.07 -14.33 4.59
CA LYS A 26 16.32 -15.64 3.98
C LYS A 26 15.77 -15.74 2.56
N GLU A 27 14.51 -15.36 2.39
CA GLU A 27 13.79 -15.52 1.12
C GLU A 27 13.63 -14.19 0.36
N GLY A 28 14.09 -13.09 0.94
CA GLY A 28 13.88 -11.75 0.39
C GLY A 28 12.45 -11.25 0.59
N ALA A 29 12.04 -10.24 -0.17
CA ALA A 29 10.70 -9.69 -0.03
C ALA A 29 9.66 -10.62 -0.64
N THR A 30 8.50 -10.77 0.02
CA THR A 30 7.39 -11.57 -0.53
C THR A 30 7.04 -11.08 -1.92
N LYS A 31 6.95 -11.99 -2.89
CA LYS A 31 6.69 -11.64 -4.29
C LYS A 31 5.38 -10.86 -4.44
N ILE A 32 5.46 -9.68 -5.06
CA ILE A 32 4.27 -8.94 -5.48
C ILE A 32 3.67 -9.65 -6.68
N ILE A 33 2.38 -9.98 -6.59
CA ILE A 33 1.63 -10.62 -7.67
C ILE A 33 0.40 -9.81 -8.01
N ARG A 34 0.03 -9.75 -9.28
CA ARG A 34 -1.25 -9.15 -9.67
C ARG A 34 -2.39 -10.10 -9.26
N ARG A 35 -3.32 -9.60 -8.44
CA ARG A 35 -4.53 -10.35 -8.06
C ARG A 35 -5.75 -9.91 -8.86
N GLU A 36 -6.68 -10.84 -9.03
CA GLU A 36 -7.97 -10.58 -9.67
C GLU A 36 -9.01 -10.19 -8.62
N ARG A 37 -9.71 -9.08 -8.86
CA ARG A 37 -10.77 -8.57 -7.98
C ARG A 37 -12.13 -8.96 -8.57
N PHE A 38 -12.74 -10.00 -8.00
CA PHE A 38 -14.10 -10.44 -8.35
C PHE A 38 -15.16 -9.69 -7.54
N ARG A 39 -16.41 -9.67 -8.04
CA ARG A 39 -17.53 -8.90 -7.47
C ARG A 39 -17.90 -9.32 -6.04
N ASP A 40 -17.65 -10.57 -5.70
CA ASP A 40 -17.97 -11.21 -4.42
C ASP A 40 -16.91 -10.99 -3.31
N ARG A 41 -15.88 -10.18 -3.59
CA ARG A 41 -14.90 -9.74 -2.58
C ARG A 41 -15.61 -9.23 -1.32
N LYS A 42 -15.22 -9.73 -0.14
CA LYS A 42 -15.85 -9.35 1.13
C LYS A 42 -15.71 -7.85 1.39
N ALA A 43 -16.73 -7.23 2.00
CA ALA A 43 -16.73 -5.79 2.26
C ALA A 43 -15.51 -5.31 3.09
N PRO A 44 -15.05 -6.03 4.14
CA PRO A 44 -13.84 -5.63 4.88
C PRO A 44 -12.57 -5.62 4.04
N ASP A 45 -12.41 -6.58 3.12
CA ASP A 45 -11.26 -6.61 2.22
C ASP A 45 -11.26 -5.42 1.26
N ARG A 46 -12.42 -5.05 0.72
CA ARG A 46 -12.56 -3.87 -0.15
C ARG A 46 -12.24 -2.58 0.61
N ARG A 47 -12.73 -2.44 1.84
CA ARG A 47 -12.41 -1.31 2.72
C ARG A 47 -10.92 -1.22 3.01
N ALA A 48 -10.25 -2.36 3.21
CA ALA A 48 -8.82 -2.40 3.43
C ALA A 48 -8.02 -1.97 2.19
N ASP A 49 -8.42 -2.38 0.98
CA ASP A 49 -7.79 -1.90 -0.26
C ASP A 49 -7.94 -0.39 -0.44
N GLU A 50 -9.14 0.13 -0.17
CA GLU A 50 -9.46 1.56 -0.28
C GLU A 50 -8.65 2.40 0.70
N ALA A 51 -8.61 2.00 1.97
CA ALA A 51 -7.79 2.64 2.99
C ALA A 51 -6.29 2.56 2.68
N PHE A 52 -5.82 1.43 2.16
CA PHE A 52 -4.42 1.30 1.76
C PHE A 52 -4.10 2.20 0.57
N MET A 53 -5.03 2.36 -0.39
CA MET A 53 -4.87 3.32 -1.49
C MET A 53 -4.84 4.76 -1.00
N ALA A 54 -5.71 5.14 -0.06
CA ALA A 54 -5.68 6.47 0.57
C ALA A 54 -4.34 6.75 1.26
N ALA A 55 -3.81 5.77 2.00
CA ALA A 55 -2.50 5.88 2.64
C ALA A 55 -1.37 6.06 1.62
N LEU A 56 -1.37 5.29 0.53
CA LEU A 56 -0.40 5.42 -0.56
C LEU A 56 -0.47 6.80 -1.22
N TRP A 57 -1.68 7.28 -1.52
CA TRP A 57 -1.89 8.60 -2.13
C TRP A 57 -1.40 9.72 -1.21
N ARG A 58 -1.77 9.69 0.07
CA ARG A 58 -1.34 10.70 1.06
C ARG A 58 0.18 10.75 1.21
N GLN A 59 0.84 9.59 1.19
CA GLN A 59 2.29 9.51 1.43
C GLN A 59 3.14 9.84 0.21
N PHE A 60 2.72 9.38 -0.98
CA PHE A 60 3.57 9.39 -2.18
C PHE A 60 3.00 10.23 -3.33
N GLY A 61 1.69 10.45 -3.36
CA GLY A 61 1.04 11.11 -4.50
C GLY A 61 1.28 10.35 -5.81
N GLU A 62 1.65 11.09 -6.86
CA GLU A 62 2.01 10.52 -8.17
C GLU A 62 3.50 10.16 -8.31
N GLU A 63 4.32 10.54 -7.33
CA GLU A 63 5.77 10.34 -7.40
C GLU A 63 6.13 8.86 -7.26
N PRO A 64 7.18 8.39 -7.96
CA PRO A 64 7.74 7.07 -7.72
C PRO A 64 8.21 6.89 -6.27
N PHE A 65 7.96 5.71 -5.71
CA PHE A 65 8.36 5.36 -4.35
C PHE A 65 8.93 3.93 -4.30
N GLU A 66 9.87 3.72 -3.38
CA GLU A 66 10.38 2.38 -3.07
C GLU A 66 9.31 1.56 -2.36
N ARG A 67 9.20 0.28 -2.70
CA ARG A 67 8.34 -0.68 -2.00
C ARG A 67 8.57 -0.66 -0.49
N GLY A 68 9.83 -0.65 -0.04
CA GLY A 68 10.20 -0.57 1.37
C GLY A 68 9.46 -1.60 2.23
N ASN A 69 8.87 -1.15 3.33
CA ASN A 69 8.14 -1.98 4.28
C ASN A 69 6.67 -2.17 3.94
N LEU A 70 6.18 -1.78 2.76
CA LEU A 70 4.78 -1.99 2.38
C LEU A 70 4.47 -3.49 2.30
N ASP A 71 3.32 -3.89 2.84
CA ASP A 71 2.88 -5.27 2.84
C ASP A 71 2.54 -5.74 1.43
N ALA A 72 3.25 -6.76 0.94
CA ALA A 72 2.98 -7.34 -0.37
C ALA A 72 1.60 -7.97 -0.47
N GLY A 73 1.02 -8.44 0.64
CA GLY A 73 -0.32 -9.00 0.69
C GLY A 73 -1.39 -7.98 0.31
N ARG A 74 -1.24 -6.71 0.75
CA ARG A 74 -2.09 -5.59 0.32
C ARG A 74 -1.69 -5.05 -1.05
N LEU A 75 -0.40 -4.81 -1.28
CA LEU A 75 0.10 -4.25 -2.53
C LEU A 75 -0.29 -5.11 -3.75
N SER A 76 -0.31 -6.43 -3.60
CA SER A 76 -0.73 -7.38 -4.66
C SER A 76 -2.17 -7.19 -5.16
N TRP A 77 -3.06 -6.58 -4.37
CA TRP A 77 -4.44 -6.31 -4.79
C TRP A 77 -4.57 -5.09 -5.70
N LEU A 78 -3.65 -4.14 -5.58
CA LEU A 78 -3.59 -2.91 -6.38
C LEU A 78 -2.59 -3.02 -7.55
N PHE A 79 -1.62 -3.94 -7.44
CA PHE A 79 -0.53 -4.07 -8.38
C PHE A 79 -0.99 -4.49 -9.78
N GLY A 80 -0.44 -3.83 -10.80
CA GLY A 80 -0.79 -4.02 -12.21
C GLY A 80 -2.12 -3.37 -12.60
N ARG A 81 -2.67 -2.51 -11.75
CA ARG A 81 -3.86 -1.70 -12.00
C ARG A 81 -3.64 -0.27 -11.52
N GLU A 82 -3.78 -0.03 -10.22
CA GLU A 82 -3.65 1.29 -9.61
C GLU A 82 -2.22 1.57 -9.15
N VAL A 83 -1.47 0.52 -8.81
CA VAL A 83 -0.03 0.60 -8.55
C VAL A 83 0.69 -0.14 -9.66
N VAL A 84 1.68 0.49 -10.29
CA VAL A 84 2.45 -0.06 -11.40
C VAL A 84 3.96 0.07 -11.15
N PRO A 85 4.79 -0.75 -11.81
CA PRO A 85 6.24 -0.55 -11.78
C PRO A 85 6.63 0.85 -12.23
N ALA A 86 7.62 1.43 -11.55
CA ALA A 86 8.28 2.67 -11.93
C ALA A 86 9.72 2.45 -12.46
N GLU A 87 10.11 1.20 -12.65
CA GLU A 87 11.40 0.77 -13.19
C GLU A 87 11.23 -0.38 -14.20
N ASP A 88 12.21 -0.54 -15.10
CA ASP A 88 12.30 -1.65 -16.05
C ASP A 88 13.79 -2.07 -16.21
N PRO A 89 14.17 -3.32 -15.87
CA PRO A 89 13.32 -4.42 -15.39
C PRO A 89 12.81 -4.22 -13.95
N PHE A 90 11.58 -4.68 -13.69
CA PHE A 90 10.97 -4.68 -12.35
C PHE A 90 11.19 -5.99 -11.60
N ASP A 91 11.73 -5.92 -10.37
CA ASP A 91 11.87 -7.09 -9.49
C ASP A 91 10.74 -7.16 -8.43
N PRO A 92 9.75 -8.06 -8.59
CA PRO A 92 8.65 -8.20 -7.63
C PRO A 92 9.06 -8.73 -6.25
N CYS A 93 10.29 -9.21 -6.09
CA CYS A 93 10.84 -9.76 -4.85
C CYS A 93 11.87 -8.81 -4.18
N SER A 94 12.10 -7.63 -4.74
CA SER A 94 12.98 -6.62 -4.15
C SER A 94 12.23 -5.72 -3.15
N TYR A 95 12.90 -5.33 -2.07
CA TYR A 95 12.43 -4.29 -1.15
C TYR A 95 12.66 -2.88 -1.70
N ASP A 96 13.60 -2.75 -2.64
CA ASP A 96 14.02 -1.47 -3.20
C ASP A 96 13.34 -1.24 -4.56
N ALA A 97 12.41 -2.13 -4.93
CA ALA A 97 11.66 -2.04 -6.17
C ALA A 97 10.85 -0.74 -6.24
N LEU A 98 10.96 -0.02 -7.36
CA LEU A 98 10.27 1.24 -7.56
C LEU A 98 8.86 1.02 -8.11
N LEU A 99 7.90 1.67 -7.47
CA LEU A 99 6.48 1.64 -7.78
C LEU A 99 5.95 3.06 -7.95
N ARG A 100 4.83 3.22 -8.64
CA ARG A 100 4.10 4.49 -8.72
C ARG A 100 2.60 4.24 -8.82
N ILE A 101 1.82 5.24 -8.47
CA ILE A 101 0.36 5.22 -8.63
C ILE A 101 0.02 5.60 -10.08
N ASP A 102 -0.76 4.79 -10.77
CA ASP A 102 -1.46 5.19 -11.99
C ASP A 102 -2.71 5.97 -11.56
N LEU A 103 -2.59 7.30 -11.49
CA LEU A 103 -3.62 8.19 -10.98
C LEU A 103 -4.97 7.95 -11.65
N LYS A 104 -5.00 7.84 -12.98
CA LYS A 104 -6.25 7.66 -13.74
C LYS A 104 -6.96 6.36 -13.35
N ARG A 105 -6.20 5.29 -13.12
CA ARG A 105 -6.76 4.01 -12.67
C ARG A 105 -7.19 4.07 -11.22
N ALA A 106 -6.41 4.73 -10.37
CA ALA A 106 -6.71 4.88 -8.96
C ALA A 106 -7.99 5.70 -8.73
N GLU A 107 -8.16 6.84 -9.40
CA GLU A 107 -9.38 7.67 -9.34
C GLU A 107 -10.62 6.90 -9.81
N ALA A 108 -10.49 6.14 -10.90
CA ALA A 108 -11.61 5.36 -11.42
C ALA A 108 -12.00 4.18 -10.50
N ALA A 109 -11.03 3.59 -9.81
CA ALA A 109 -11.25 2.42 -8.94
C ALA A 109 -11.67 2.80 -7.52
N PHE A 110 -11.20 3.94 -7.01
CA PHE A 110 -11.38 4.39 -5.63
C PHE A 110 -11.80 5.87 -5.59
N PRO A 111 -12.92 6.25 -6.21
CA PRO A 111 -13.31 7.67 -6.34
C PRO A 111 -13.45 8.38 -4.98
N SER A 112 -13.84 7.66 -3.92
CA SER A 112 -13.93 8.15 -2.54
C SER A 112 -12.59 8.62 -1.97
N VAL A 113 -11.47 8.07 -2.42
CA VAL A 113 -10.12 8.46 -1.96
C VAL A 113 -9.69 9.81 -2.52
N PHE A 114 -10.20 10.17 -3.70
CA PHE A 114 -9.83 11.39 -4.43
C PHE A 114 -10.94 12.45 -4.39
N ALA A 115 -12.04 12.18 -3.69
CA ALA A 115 -13.14 13.12 -3.55
C ALA A 115 -12.72 14.34 -2.70
N PRO A 116 -13.28 15.54 -2.94
CA PRO A 116 -12.97 16.73 -2.14
C PRO A 116 -13.32 16.57 -0.65
N ASP A 117 -14.28 15.70 -0.36
CA ASP A 117 -14.79 15.32 0.97
C ASP A 117 -14.38 13.91 1.37
N ALA A 118 -13.30 13.38 0.78
CA ALA A 118 -12.78 12.06 1.11
C ALA A 118 -12.67 11.87 2.63
N GLU A 119 -13.25 10.78 3.13
CA GLU A 119 -13.08 10.44 4.54
C GLU A 119 -11.59 10.26 4.82
N GLU A 120 -11.04 11.14 5.64
CA GLU A 120 -9.71 10.92 6.18
C GLU A 120 -9.79 9.66 7.05
N PHE A 121 -9.18 8.58 6.57
CA PHE A 121 -8.87 7.47 7.44
C PHE A 121 -7.98 8.03 8.55
N PHE A 122 -8.56 8.19 9.74
CA PHE A 122 -7.83 8.54 10.96
C PHE A 122 -6.91 7.36 11.29
N PHE A 123 -5.77 7.34 10.63
CA PHE A 123 -4.64 6.54 11.03
C PHE A 123 -4.07 7.25 12.24
N ASP A 124 -4.39 6.76 13.45
CA ASP A 124 -3.81 7.32 14.68
C ASP A 124 -2.29 7.49 14.48
N GLU A 125 -1.81 8.72 14.66
CA GLU A 125 -0.41 9.12 14.49
C GLU A 125 0.48 8.64 15.66
N ASP A 126 -0.06 7.81 16.54
CA ASP A 126 0.61 7.42 17.78
C ASP A 126 1.33 6.09 17.62
N GLY A 127 2.62 6.20 17.30
CA GLY A 127 3.59 5.11 17.33
C GLY A 127 5.03 5.59 17.49
N GLU A 128 5.24 6.77 18.09
CA GLU A 128 6.55 7.20 18.56
C GLU A 128 6.71 6.74 20.03
N GLU A 129 7.08 5.47 20.20
CA GLU A 129 7.86 5.07 21.39
C GLU A 129 9.31 4.94 20.93
N ASP A 130 9.97 6.09 20.79
CA ASP A 130 11.41 6.17 21.05
C ASP A 130 11.60 5.90 22.54
N GLU A 131 12.10 4.72 22.91
CA GLU A 131 12.67 4.50 24.24
C GLU A 131 14.04 3.82 24.13
N ALA A 132 15.07 4.67 24.28
CA ALA A 132 16.43 4.48 24.82
C ALA A 132 17.32 3.33 24.30
#